data_AF-A0AAV7CG71-F1
#
_entry.id   AF-A0AAV7CG71-F1
#
_cell.length_a   1.000
_cell.length_b   1.000
_cell.length_c   1.000
_cell.angle_alpha   90.00
_cell.angle_beta   90.00
_cell.angle_gamma   90.00
#
_symmetry.space_group_name_H-M   'P 1'
#
loop_
_entity.id
_entity.type
_entity.pdbx_description
1 polymer ?
#
loop_
_entity_poly.entity_id
_entity_poly.type
_entity_poly.pdbx_seq_one_letter_code
_entity_poly.pdbx_strand_id
1 'polypeptide(L)'
;MVAMAPPRVSAFSVFQQEKEKMKPQLGLKKGTVSKSSQKLHKKNKKSKSKSPLRNSEAQEDASGKLHPITSSNKKKSSKNLGKTPCNVSNGKGLQNQQLKGSENGNKQHMGPPLASVLQNLGQIQNSRERANTLFEWLISPLKPEEFFRCIWETRPALLKRHNSKYYDGFFSTAEFDRILREDNVQFGVNLDVTSYTDGVRETHNPSGRALPMVVWDYYKNGCSLRLLNPQSFSSPVWNVLSVLQELFGSMVGANTYLTPPGTQGFAPHYDDIEAFVVQLEGKKHWRVYSPRNSSETLPQFSSVNFNDGDIGEPILETILEAGDLLYFPRGFIHQGDCLPDAHSLHITVSSFQRNSWADLLDKLLPAALQIAAEDDVEFRKGLPLDYLDYMGVQNAESLDPRKQNFVQKAKELIRKLAEYAPVDAAVDQKAKAFLHDCLPPLLTPAEKDHSVYGTPARWENGAVRDCLIQLEKDSHIRFLRGGIARLCSEGDACLLYYSTDNSRVYHREEPKSIEVDAEHVDAIEYLLHCYPQYVTVESLPCEDLDDKLAVANMLFEKGLLISRERLAPIPCSGENE
;
A
#
# COMPACT_ATOMS: atom_id res chain seq x y z
N MET A 1 -21.02 13.43 36.57
CA MET A 1 -19.95 12.59 36.00
C MET A 1 -20.07 12.68 34.49
N VAL A 2 -19.15 13.40 33.86
CA VAL A 2 -19.10 13.65 32.41
C VAL A 2 -18.57 12.39 31.75
N ALA A 3 -19.37 11.74 30.92
CA ALA A 3 -18.91 10.63 30.09
C ALA A 3 -18.19 11.20 28.87
N MET A 4 -16.86 11.10 28.83
CA MET A 4 -16.07 11.44 27.66
C MET A 4 -16.44 10.49 26.51
N ALA A 5 -16.73 11.07 25.34
CA ALA A 5 -16.91 10.32 24.10
C ALA A 5 -15.56 9.71 23.66
N PRO A 6 -15.54 8.48 23.14
CA PRO A 6 -14.31 7.82 22.72
C PRO A 6 -13.71 8.51 21.48
N PRO A 7 -12.37 8.46 21.29
CA PRO A 7 -11.71 9.09 20.15
C PRO A 7 -12.11 8.39 18.84
N ARG A 8 -12.22 9.19 17.78
CA ARG A 8 -12.64 8.79 16.44
C ARG A 8 -11.56 7.96 15.75
N VAL A 9 -11.95 6.91 15.06
CA VAL A 9 -11.05 5.93 14.44
C VAL A 9 -11.34 5.89 12.93
N SER A 10 -10.29 5.93 12.10
CA SER A 10 -10.36 5.87 10.62
C SER A 10 -11.02 4.57 10.11
N ALA A 11 -11.44 4.53 8.84
CA ALA A 11 -12.09 3.36 8.23
C ALA A 11 -11.28 2.05 8.38
N PHE A 12 -9.95 2.16 8.41
CA PHE A 12 -9.02 1.07 8.68
C PHE A 12 -9.12 0.52 10.12
N SER A 13 -9.32 1.39 11.09
CA SER A 13 -9.41 1.01 12.51
C SER A 13 -10.78 0.51 12.96
N VAL A 14 -11.85 0.85 12.24
CA VAL A 14 -13.16 0.19 12.39
C VAL A 14 -13.05 -1.29 11.98
N PHE A 15 -12.28 -1.58 10.93
CA PHE A 15 -12.02 -2.93 10.46
C PHE A 15 -11.23 -3.78 11.48
N GLN A 16 -10.23 -3.22 12.16
CA GLN A 16 -9.49 -3.92 13.22
C GLN A 16 -10.35 -4.25 14.46
N GLN A 17 -11.28 -3.35 14.84
CA GLN A 17 -12.15 -3.57 16.00
C GLN A 17 -13.19 -4.69 15.78
N GLU A 18 -13.58 -4.97 14.53
CA GLU A 18 -14.44 -6.11 14.22
C GLU A 18 -13.68 -7.45 14.25
N LYS A 19 -12.38 -7.45 13.90
CA LYS A 19 -11.52 -8.64 13.95
C LYS A 19 -11.29 -9.14 15.40
N GLU A 20 -11.24 -8.24 16.38
CA GLU A 20 -11.14 -8.65 17.81
C GLU A 20 -12.45 -9.22 18.37
N LYS A 21 -13.61 -8.79 17.87
CA LYS A 21 -14.92 -9.31 18.30
C LYS A 21 -15.21 -10.73 17.80
N MET A 22 -14.46 -11.22 16.80
CA MET A 22 -14.63 -12.56 16.21
C MET A 22 -13.71 -13.65 16.80
N LYS A 23 -12.89 -13.36 17.83
CA LYS A 23 -12.17 -14.43 18.55
C LYS A 23 -13.13 -15.17 19.50
N PRO A 24 -13.15 -16.52 19.54
CA PRO A 24 -13.98 -17.23 20.50
C PRO A 24 -13.51 -16.93 21.93
N GLN A 25 -14.40 -16.37 22.76
CA GLN A 25 -14.17 -16.24 24.20
C GLN A 25 -14.19 -17.65 24.83
N LEU A 26 -13.01 -18.23 25.07
CA LEU A 26 -12.85 -19.37 25.97
C LEU A 26 -13.01 -18.88 27.42
N GLY A 27 -14.26 -18.84 27.88
CA GLY A 27 -14.61 -18.64 29.27
C GLY A 27 -14.28 -19.86 30.11
N LEU A 28 -13.36 -19.69 31.07
CA LEU A 28 -13.12 -20.63 32.15
C LEU A 28 -14.42 -20.92 32.92
N LYS A 29 -14.87 -22.17 32.90
CA LYS A 29 -15.74 -22.72 33.97
C LYS A 29 -14.99 -23.84 34.69
N LYS A 30 -14.71 -23.60 35.97
CA LYS A 30 -14.29 -24.59 36.96
C LYS A 30 -15.42 -25.61 37.16
N GLY A 31 -15.09 -26.90 37.09
CA GLY A 31 -15.95 -28.03 37.46
C GLY A 31 -15.11 -29.29 37.63
N THR A 32 -15.32 -29.99 38.73
CA THR A 32 -14.41 -30.93 39.39
C THR A 32 -14.75 -32.41 39.11
N VAL A 33 -13.74 -33.30 39.20
CA VAL A 33 -13.77 -34.79 39.34
C VAL A 33 -14.02 -35.55 38.01
N SER A 34 -13.32 -36.63 37.58
CA SER A 34 -12.67 -37.75 38.28
C SER A 34 -11.51 -38.40 37.49
N LYS A 35 -10.70 -39.21 38.20
CA LYS A 35 -9.51 -39.95 37.74
C LYS A 35 -9.84 -41.13 36.81
N SER A 36 -8.97 -41.38 35.82
CA SER A 36 -8.53 -42.75 35.50
C SER A 36 -7.16 -42.75 34.83
N SER A 37 -6.23 -43.42 35.49
CA SER A 37 -4.85 -43.68 35.11
C SER A 37 -4.73 -44.67 33.95
N GLN A 38 -3.73 -44.51 33.07
CA GLN A 38 -2.97 -45.65 32.53
C GLN A 38 -1.57 -45.21 32.06
N LYS A 39 -0.56 -45.87 32.62
CA LYS A 39 0.89 -45.80 32.29
C LYS A 39 1.20 -46.72 31.11
N LEU A 40 2.17 -46.36 30.27
CA LEU A 40 3.18 -47.25 29.64
C LEU A 40 4.23 -46.36 28.92
N HIS A 41 5.41 -46.14 29.49
CA HIS A 41 6.68 -46.86 29.32
C HIS A 41 7.59 -46.38 28.16
N LYS A 42 8.70 -45.76 28.58
CA LYS A 42 9.91 -45.42 27.80
C LYS A 42 10.58 -46.67 27.21
N LYS A 43 11.15 -46.53 26.02
CA LYS A 43 12.38 -47.24 25.62
C LYS A 43 13.32 -46.33 24.84
N ASN A 44 14.47 -46.06 25.45
CA ASN A 44 15.70 -45.55 24.84
C ASN A 44 16.38 -46.67 24.04
N LYS A 45 17.01 -46.32 22.91
CA LYS A 45 18.17 -47.05 22.38
C LYS A 45 19.20 -46.05 21.82
N LYS A 46 20.40 -46.09 22.40
CA LYS A 46 21.66 -45.56 21.87
C LYS A 46 22.28 -46.59 20.93
N SER A 47 22.97 -46.16 19.87
CA SER A 47 24.15 -46.86 19.35
C SER A 47 25.15 -45.88 18.71
N LYS A 48 26.43 -46.14 18.99
CA LYS A 48 27.65 -45.43 18.57
C LYS A 48 28.14 -45.95 17.21
N SER A 49 28.85 -45.11 16.44
CA SER A 49 30.11 -45.45 15.71
C SER A 49 30.70 -44.16 15.12
N LYS A 50 31.82 -43.65 15.64
CA LYS A 50 33.21 -43.87 15.21
C LYS A 50 33.57 -43.26 13.83
N SER A 51 34.45 -42.27 13.90
CA SER A 51 35.27 -41.66 12.84
C SER A 51 36.27 -42.66 12.20
N PRO A 52 36.99 -42.27 11.13
CA PRO A 52 38.31 -41.66 11.38
C PRO A 52 38.69 -40.51 10.43
N LEU A 53 39.42 -39.56 11.03
CA LEU A 53 40.35 -38.63 10.39
C LEU A 53 41.53 -39.38 9.75
N ARG A 54 42.07 -38.84 8.66
CA ARG A 54 43.43 -39.16 8.18
C ARG A 54 44.15 -37.84 7.84
N ASN A 55 45.21 -37.56 8.59
CA ASN A 55 46.23 -36.57 8.29
C ASN A 55 47.21 -37.13 7.23
N SER A 56 47.78 -36.25 6.42
CA SER A 56 49.15 -36.40 5.90
C SER A 56 49.82 -35.04 5.75
N GLU A 57 51.00 -34.94 6.35
CA GLU A 57 52.00 -33.87 6.42
C GLU A 57 52.50 -33.46 5.01
N ALA A 58 52.64 -32.16 4.70
CA ALA A 58 53.80 -31.26 4.86
C ALA A 58 54.99 -31.54 3.91
N GLN A 59 55.33 -30.55 3.08
CA GLN A 59 56.72 -30.18 2.77
C GLN A 59 56.81 -28.78 2.12
N GLU A 60 57.82 -28.04 2.57
CA GLU A 60 58.38 -26.75 2.12
C GLU A 60 58.83 -26.84 0.63
N ASP A 61 59.15 -25.79 -0.15
CA ASP A 61 59.97 -24.63 0.17
C ASP A 61 60.02 -23.64 -1.05
N ALA A 62 60.64 -22.46 -0.84
CA ALA A 62 61.38 -21.63 -1.81
C ALA A 62 60.66 -20.63 -2.79
N SER A 63 60.67 -19.36 -2.36
CA SER A 63 61.24 -18.17 -3.03
C SER A 63 61.08 -17.91 -4.55
N GLY A 64 60.58 -16.71 -4.90
CA GLY A 64 60.78 -16.09 -6.21
C GLY A 64 60.25 -14.66 -6.34
N LYS A 65 61.16 -13.68 -6.39
CA LYS A 65 60.92 -12.23 -6.59
C LYS A 65 60.38 -11.92 -8.00
N LEU A 66 59.59 -10.86 -8.18
CA LEU A 66 59.94 -9.60 -8.88
C LEU A 66 58.72 -8.76 -9.34
N HIS A 67 59.05 -7.46 -9.44
CA HIS A 67 58.31 -6.22 -9.64
C HIS A 67 57.29 -6.08 -10.81
N PRO A 68 56.46 -5.01 -10.77
CA PRO A 68 55.31 -4.79 -11.63
C PRO A 68 55.68 -4.10 -12.96
N ILE A 69 54.87 -4.33 -14.00
CA ILE A 69 54.91 -3.57 -15.24
C ILE A 69 53.58 -2.86 -15.46
N THR A 70 53.74 -1.56 -15.66
CA THR A 70 52.81 -0.47 -15.97
C THR A 70 52.10 -0.59 -17.31
N SER A 71 50.88 -0.05 -17.38
CA SER A 71 50.35 0.91 -18.40
C SER A 71 48.81 0.88 -18.33
N SER A 72 48.02 1.92 -18.54
CA SER A 72 48.22 3.19 -19.23
C SER A 72 47.19 4.22 -18.77
N ASN A 73 47.65 5.45 -18.54
CA ASN A 73 46.83 6.65 -18.44
C ASN A 73 46.12 6.96 -19.78
N LYS A 74 44.79 7.15 -19.74
CA LYS A 74 44.08 8.00 -20.71
C LYS A 74 43.11 8.94 -19.99
N LYS A 75 43.50 10.22 -19.96
CA LYS A 75 42.66 11.38 -19.66
C LYS A 75 41.38 11.36 -20.50
N LYS A 76 40.21 11.52 -19.87
CA LYS A 76 39.03 12.19 -20.46
C LYS A 76 38.25 12.95 -19.39
N SER A 77 38.38 14.28 -19.47
CA SER A 77 37.43 15.35 -19.11
C SER A 77 36.21 14.98 -18.26
N SER A 78 36.22 15.38 -16.99
CA SER A 78 34.99 15.56 -16.20
C SER A 78 34.25 16.81 -16.69
N LYS A 79 33.18 16.65 -17.45
CA LYS A 79 32.17 17.70 -17.61
C LYS A 79 31.33 17.71 -16.33
N ASN A 80 31.49 18.79 -15.57
CA ASN A 80 30.57 19.19 -14.50
C ASN A 80 29.14 19.27 -15.06
N LEU A 81 28.28 18.33 -14.67
CA LEU A 81 26.84 18.53 -14.72
C LEU A 81 26.49 19.44 -13.53
N GLY A 82 26.17 20.69 -13.85
CA GLY A 82 25.78 21.71 -12.88
C GLY A 82 24.56 21.25 -12.09
N LYS A 83 24.72 21.19 -10.77
CA LYS A 83 23.61 21.26 -9.84
C LYS A 83 23.01 22.65 -9.95
N THR A 84 21.80 22.78 -10.47
CA THR A 84 21.00 23.99 -10.29
C THR A 84 20.53 24.01 -8.83
N PRO A 85 20.88 25.01 -8.00
CA PRO A 85 20.36 25.09 -6.65
C PRO A 85 18.94 25.64 -6.69
N CYS A 86 18.01 24.99 -5.99
CA CYS A 86 16.83 25.67 -5.49
C CYS A 86 17.30 26.63 -4.40
N ASN A 87 17.28 27.93 -4.69
CA ASN A 87 17.53 28.97 -3.70
C ASN A 87 16.46 28.90 -2.61
N VAL A 88 16.83 28.35 -1.44
CA VAL A 88 16.11 28.60 -0.20
C VAL A 88 16.76 29.82 0.45
N SER A 89 16.22 31.00 0.15
CA SER A 89 16.57 32.21 0.88
C SER A 89 15.76 32.26 2.18
N ASN A 90 16.46 32.21 3.31
CA ASN A 90 15.94 32.56 4.62
C ASN A 90 15.45 34.02 4.62
N GLY A 91 14.23 34.25 5.12
CA GLY A 91 13.80 35.53 5.66
C GLY A 91 12.55 36.15 5.01
N LYS A 92 11.44 36.06 5.74
CA LYS A 92 10.29 36.97 5.77
C LYS A 92 9.52 37.20 4.46
N GLY A 93 8.29 36.66 4.42
CA GLY A 93 7.25 37.01 3.45
C GLY A 93 6.85 35.85 2.55
N LEU A 94 6.08 34.89 3.08
CA LEU A 94 5.34 33.93 2.25
C LEU A 94 4.19 34.67 1.56
N GLN A 95 4.48 35.28 0.42
CA GLN A 95 3.47 35.70 -0.56
C GLN A 95 3.42 34.67 -1.68
N ASN A 96 2.21 34.18 -1.94
CA ASN A 96 1.72 33.41 -3.08
C ASN A 96 2.72 33.15 -4.21
N GLN A 97 3.18 31.91 -4.29
CA GLN A 97 3.53 31.29 -5.56
C GLN A 97 2.48 30.23 -5.88
N GLN A 98 1.35 30.68 -6.44
CA GLN A 98 0.66 29.86 -7.44
C GLN A 98 1.75 29.48 -8.46
N LEU A 99 2.01 28.19 -8.65
CA LEU A 99 2.65 27.77 -9.89
C LEU A 99 1.72 28.28 -11.00
N LYS A 100 2.15 29.32 -11.71
CA LYS A 100 1.49 29.80 -12.92
C LYS A 100 1.57 28.68 -13.96
N GLY A 101 0.69 27.69 -13.84
CA GLY A 101 0.21 26.96 -14.99
C GLY A 101 -0.47 28.00 -15.86
N SER A 102 0.24 28.48 -16.88
CA SER A 102 -0.23 29.33 -17.98
C SER A 102 -1.36 30.31 -17.61
N GLU A 103 -1.04 31.60 -17.51
CA GLU A 103 -2.02 32.68 -17.74
C GLU A 103 -2.57 32.62 -19.18
N ASN A 104 -3.33 31.56 -19.51
CA ASN A 104 -4.23 31.49 -20.64
C ASN A 104 -5.63 31.36 -20.03
N GLY A 105 -6.35 32.47 -19.96
CA GLY A 105 -7.74 32.48 -19.51
C GLY A 105 -8.61 31.47 -20.28
N ASN A 106 -9.57 30.87 -19.58
CA ASN A 106 -10.72 30.14 -20.12
C ASN A 106 -10.47 29.08 -21.21
N LYS A 107 -9.24 28.62 -21.43
CA LYS A 107 -8.98 27.54 -22.40
C LYS A 107 -9.29 26.20 -21.74
N GLN A 108 -10.35 25.56 -22.22
CA GLN A 108 -10.72 24.20 -21.85
C GLN A 108 -9.53 23.25 -22.03
N HIS A 109 -9.17 22.53 -20.97
CA HIS A 109 -8.15 21.49 -21.05
C HIS A 109 -8.72 20.27 -21.78
N MET A 110 -8.26 20.06 -23.01
CA MET A 110 -8.68 18.98 -23.89
C MET A 110 -7.84 17.72 -23.63
N GLY A 111 -8.06 17.06 -22.50
CA GLY A 111 -7.53 15.71 -22.27
C GLY A 111 -8.57 14.64 -22.61
N PRO A 112 -8.12 13.38 -22.85
CA PRO A 112 -9.03 12.28 -23.12
C PRO A 112 -9.89 11.96 -21.89
N PRO A 113 -11.14 11.50 -22.08
CA PRO A 113 -11.97 11.02 -20.98
C PRO A 113 -11.40 9.72 -20.40
N LEU A 114 -11.74 9.39 -19.15
CA LEU A 114 -11.21 8.23 -18.44
C LEU A 114 -11.42 6.92 -19.22
N ALA A 115 -12.58 6.71 -19.83
CA ALA A 115 -12.84 5.49 -20.61
C ALA A 115 -11.79 5.23 -21.71
N SER A 116 -11.40 6.29 -22.43
CA SER A 116 -10.35 6.20 -23.46
C SER A 116 -8.97 5.95 -22.85
N VAL A 117 -8.68 6.55 -21.70
CA VAL A 117 -7.43 6.31 -20.96
C VAL A 117 -7.34 4.85 -20.54
N LEU A 118 -8.36 4.32 -19.88
CA LEU A 118 -8.39 2.92 -19.43
C LEU A 118 -8.28 1.93 -20.59
N GLN A 119 -8.91 2.23 -21.74
CA GLN A 119 -8.76 1.42 -22.95
C GLN A 119 -7.31 1.41 -23.45
N ASN A 120 -6.66 2.58 -23.50
CA ASN A 120 -5.27 2.70 -23.94
C ASN A 120 -4.30 2.04 -22.95
N LEU A 121 -4.54 2.15 -21.65
CA LEU A 121 -3.76 1.44 -20.63
C LEU A 121 -3.78 -0.07 -20.88
N GLY A 122 -4.91 -0.62 -21.36
CA GLY A 122 -5.02 -2.04 -21.70
C GLY A 122 -4.05 -2.53 -22.79
N GLN A 123 -3.48 -1.62 -23.57
CA GLN A 123 -2.51 -1.92 -24.63
C GLN A 123 -1.05 -1.88 -24.14
N ILE A 124 -0.79 -1.25 -22.99
CA ILE A 124 0.54 -1.13 -22.40
C ILE A 124 0.84 -2.42 -21.63
N GLN A 125 1.94 -3.11 -22.01
CA GLN A 125 2.32 -4.39 -21.43
C GLN A 125 2.92 -4.25 -20.03
N ASN A 126 3.66 -3.17 -19.77
CA ASN A 126 4.29 -2.92 -18.48
C ASN A 126 3.31 -2.25 -17.51
N SER A 127 2.97 -2.92 -16.42
CA SER A 127 2.03 -2.45 -15.41
C SER A 127 2.51 -1.19 -14.68
N ARG A 128 3.83 -1.07 -14.47
CA ARG A 128 4.45 0.12 -13.89
C ARG A 128 4.32 1.33 -14.80
N GLU A 129 4.42 1.12 -16.11
CA GLU A 129 4.18 2.17 -17.11
C GLU A 129 2.71 2.57 -17.14
N ARG A 130 1.78 1.60 -17.05
CA ARG A 130 0.34 1.90 -16.92
C ARG A 130 0.04 2.80 -15.73
N ALA A 131 0.64 2.51 -14.58
CA ALA A 131 0.49 3.30 -13.36
C ALA A 131 1.00 4.74 -13.55
N ASN A 132 2.18 4.91 -14.16
CA ASN A 132 2.73 6.22 -14.51
C ASN A 132 1.82 6.99 -15.48
N THR A 133 1.36 6.36 -16.56
CA THR A 133 0.49 6.99 -17.56
C THR A 133 -0.86 7.41 -16.97
N LEU A 134 -1.46 6.58 -16.11
CA LEU A 134 -2.71 6.92 -15.44
C LEU A 134 -2.53 8.10 -14.48
N PHE A 135 -1.42 8.12 -13.74
CA PHE A 135 -1.13 9.22 -12.82
C PHE A 135 -0.83 10.52 -13.57
N GLU A 136 -0.04 10.47 -14.65
CA GLU A 136 0.21 11.62 -15.53
C GLU A 136 -1.11 12.19 -16.06
N TRP A 137 -2.03 11.34 -16.51
CA TRP A 137 -3.39 11.79 -16.86
C TRP A 137 -4.09 12.44 -15.65
N LEU A 138 -4.10 11.78 -14.49
CA LEU A 138 -4.79 12.27 -13.30
C LEU A 138 -4.36 13.69 -12.89
N ILE A 139 -3.07 14.03 -13.03
CA ILE A 139 -2.51 15.34 -12.64
C ILE A 139 -2.21 16.27 -13.82
N SER A 140 -2.56 15.90 -15.05
CA SER A 140 -2.34 16.74 -16.24
C SER A 140 -2.96 18.14 -16.05
N PRO A 141 -2.24 19.23 -16.40
CA PRO A 141 -1.01 19.26 -17.22
C PRO A 141 0.30 19.21 -16.43
N LEU A 142 0.29 18.91 -15.12
CA LEU A 142 1.53 18.74 -14.37
C LEU A 142 2.26 17.47 -14.80
N LYS A 143 3.59 17.54 -14.79
CA LYS A 143 4.43 16.36 -14.99
C LYS A 143 4.62 15.62 -13.67
N PRO A 144 4.56 14.28 -13.63
CA PRO A 144 4.80 13.50 -12.42
C PRO A 144 6.09 13.86 -11.70
N GLU A 145 7.19 14.07 -12.44
CA GLU A 145 8.50 14.39 -11.84
C GLU A 145 8.49 15.75 -11.13
N GLU A 146 7.76 16.72 -11.67
CA GLU A 146 7.61 18.04 -11.04
C GLU A 146 6.71 17.94 -9.81
N PHE A 147 5.63 17.18 -9.89
CA PHE A 147 4.72 16.95 -8.78
C PHE A 147 5.44 16.31 -7.59
N PHE A 148 6.11 15.17 -7.79
CA PHE A 148 6.79 14.46 -6.71
C PHE A 148 7.98 15.25 -6.13
N ARG A 149 8.65 16.07 -6.94
CA ARG A 149 9.78 16.87 -6.47
C ARG A 149 9.38 18.13 -5.70
N CYS A 150 8.29 18.79 -6.11
CA CYS A 150 8.00 20.17 -5.69
C CYS A 150 6.64 20.37 -5.00
N ILE A 151 5.78 19.35 -4.97
CA ILE A 151 4.40 19.44 -4.49
C ILE A 151 4.09 18.35 -3.45
N TRP A 152 4.42 17.09 -3.76
CA TRP A 152 4.18 15.94 -2.89
C TRP A 152 4.71 16.17 -1.47
N GLU A 153 3.89 15.88 -0.46
CA GLU A 153 4.17 16.05 0.98
C GLU A 153 4.61 17.46 1.42
N THR A 154 4.47 18.48 0.56
CA THR A 154 4.97 19.84 0.86
C THR A 154 3.88 20.90 0.82
N ARG A 155 3.01 20.90 -0.19
CA ARG A 155 1.98 21.95 -0.36
C ARG A 155 0.80 21.51 -1.22
N PRO A 156 -0.35 22.21 -1.13
CA PRO A 156 -1.49 21.94 -1.99
C PRO A 156 -1.23 22.27 -3.46
N ALA A 157 -1.98 21.62 -4.35
CA ALA A 157 -2.02 21.91 -5.77
C ALA A 157 -3.46 21.88 -6.30
N LEU A 158 -3.82 22.90 -7.09
CA LEU A 158 -5.13 23.04 -7.71
C LEU A 158 -5.00 22.98 -9.23
N LEU A 159 -5.76 22.08 -9.85
CA LEU A 159 -5.82 21.91 -11.30
C LEU A 159 -7.22 22.28 -11.79
N LYS A 160 -7.32 23.49 -12.37
CA LYS A 160 -8.53 23.98 -13.04
C LYS A 160 -8.55 23.52 -14.49
N ARG A 161 -9.49 22.64 -14.85
CA ARG A 161 -9.53 22.05 -16.21
C ARG A 161 -10.53 22.70 -17.13
N HIS A 162 -11.59 23.30 -16.58
CA HIS A 162 -12.72 23.81 -17.37
C HIS A 162 -13.27 22.76 -18.36
N ASN A 163 -13.21 21.48 -17.98
CA ASN A 163 -13.68 20.35 -18.78
C ASN A 163 -14.48 19.40 -17.88
N SER A 164 -15.79 19.61 -17.84
CA SER A 164 -16.71 18.85 -16.98
C SER A 164 -16.74 17.35 -17.27
N LYS A 165 -16.31 16.93 -18.47
CA LYS A 165 -16.32 15.54 -18.94
C LYS A 165 -15.00 14.80 -18.69
N TYR A 166 -14.01 15.46 -18.10
CA TYR A 166 -12.68 14.89 -17.92
C TYR A 166 -12.73 13.55 -17.16
N TYR A 167 -13.58 13.48 -16.14
CA TYR A 167 -13.76 12.31 -15.27
C TYR A 167 -14.97 11.44 -15.63
N ASP A 168 -15.58 11.63 -16.80
CA ASP A 168 -16.71 10.81 -17.25
C ASP A 168 -16.33 9.32 -17.22
N GLY A 169 -17.17 8.51 -16.58
CA GLY A 169 -16.94 7.08 -16.40
C GLY A 169 -16.15 6.71 -15.15
N PHE A 170 -15.70 7.66 -14.32
CA PHE A 170 -15.03 7.34 -13.06
C PHE A 170 -16.05 6.92 -11.99
N PHE A 171 -16.98 7.80 -11.65
CA PHE A 171 -18.08 7.54 -10.73
C PHE A 171 -19.17 8.62 -10.91
N SER A 172 -20.42 8.34 -10.57
CA SER A 172 -21.54 9.29 -10.73
C SER A 172 -22.63 9.08 -9.68
N THR A 173 -23.54 10.04 -9.55
CA THR A 173 -24.73 9.91 -8.69
C THR A 173 -25.65 8.79 -9.18
N ALA A 174 -25.69 8.52 -10.50
CA ALA A 174 -26.42 7.38 -11.06
C ALA A 174 -25.83 6.04 -10.60
N GLU A 175 -24.49 5.91 -10.61
CA GLU A 175 -23.81 4.73 -10.07
C GLU A 175 -24.02 4.62 -8.56
N PHE A 176 -24.04 5.74 -7.84
CA PHE A 176 -24.38 5.78 -6.41
C PHE A 176 -25.78 5.20 -6.15
N ASP A 177 -26.82 5.64 -6.87
CA ASP A 177 -28.19 5.10 -6.74
C ASP A 177 -28.26 3.61 -7.08
N ARG A 178 -27.59 3.19 -8.16
CA ARG A 178 -27.50 1.78 -8.56
C ARG A 178 -26.94 0.93 -7.42
N ILE A 179 -25.83 1.36 -6.82
CA ILE A 179 -25.18 0.67 -5.70
C ILE A 179 -26.12 0.53 -4.50
N LEU A 180 -26.84 1.59 -4.11
CA LEU A 180 -27.81 1.50 -3.00
C LEU A 180 -28.93 0.48 -3.28
N ARG A 181 -29.34 0.36 -4.55
CA ARG A 181 -30.47 -0.47 -4.98
C ARG A 181 -30.09 -1.94 -5.12
N GLU A 182 -28.97 -2.20 -5.79
CA GLU A 182 -28.55 -3.54 -6.23
C GLU A 182 -27.60 -4.21 -5.25
N ASP A 183 -26.77 -3.44 -4.55
CA ASP A 183 -25.77 -3.96 -3.63
C ASP A 183 -26.26 -3.93 -2.17
N ASN A 184 -25.58 -4.71 -1.32
CA ASN A 184 -25.88 -4.78 0.11
C ASN A 184 -25.10 -3.73 0.92
N VAL A 185 -25.39 -2.44 0.68
CA VAL A 185 -24.76 -1.31 1.39
C VAL A 185 -25.30 -1.22 2.82
N GLN A 186 -24.42 -1.17 3.82
CA GLN A 186 -24.79 -0.99 5.23
C GLN A 186 -24.38 0.39 5.76
N PHE A 187 -25.23 1.01 6.57
CA PHE A 187 -24.88 2.22 7.30
C PHE A 187 -23.76 1.94 8.30
N GLY A 188 -22.80 2.87 8.41
CA GLY A 188 -21.63 2.78 9.30
C GLY A 188 -20.55 1.79 8.86
N VAL A 189 -20.82 0.91 7.90
CA VAL A 189 -19.83 0.00 7.30
C VAL A 189 -19.42 0.49 5.92
N ASN A 190 -20.40 0.85 5.07
CA ASN A 190 -20.16 1.30 3.71
C ASN A 190 -20.59 2.76 3.51
N LEU A 191 -21.68 3.17 4.17
CA LEU A 191 -22.27 4.50 3.97
C LEU A 191 -22.42 5.25 5.29
N ASP A 192 -21.95 6.49 5.33
CA ASP A 192 -22.24 7.43 6.40
C ASP A 192 -23.16 8.57 5.92
N VAL A 193 -24.03 9.00 6.83
CA VAL A 193 -24.88 10.17 6.69
C VAL A 193 -24.44 11.22 7.71
N THR A 194 -24.14 12.42 7.25
CA THR A 194 -23.49 13.47 8.07
C THR A 194 -24.04 14.85 7.78
N SER A 195 -24.04 15.72 8.77
CA SER A 195 -24.31 17.16 8.62
C SER A 195 -23.31 17.97 9.43
N TYR A 196 -23.09 19.21 9.01
CA TYR A 196 -22.38 20.22 9.77
C TYR A 196 -23.17 21.53 9.74
N THR A 197 -23.74 21.87 10.90
CA THR A 197 -24.62 23.04 11.07
C THR A 197 -24.24 23.73 12.36
N ASP A 198 -24.17 25.06 12.36
CA ASP A 198 -23.88 25.88 13.54
C ASP A 198 -22.62 25.43 14.33
N GLY A 199 -21.57 25.02 13.61
CA GLY A 199 -20.32 24.58 14.21
C GLY A 199 -20.33 23.14 14.73
N VAL A 200 -21.43 22.40 14.61
CA VAL A 200 -21.57 21.03 15.14
C VAL A 200 -21.70 20.02 14.01
N ARG A 201 -20.85 18.98 14.06
CA ARG A 201 -20.89 17.86 13.11
C ARG A 201 -21.61 16.67 13.71
N GLU A 202 -22.58 16.14 13.00
CA GLU A 202 -23.42 15.01 13.45
C GLU A 202 -23.30 13.80 12.51
N THR A 203 -23.50 12.58 13.06
CA THR A 203 -23.69 11.34 12.29
C THR A 203 -25.14 10.93 12.46
N HIS A 204 -25.81 10.63 11.35
CA HIS A 204 -27.23 10.26 11.33
C HIS A 204 -27.47 8.80 10.92
N ASN A 205 -26.43 7.96 10.95
CA ASN A 205 -26.48 6.56 10.53
C ASN A 205 -27.55 5.76 11.29
N PRO A 206 -28.61 5.29 10.61
CA PRO A 206 -29.47 4.25 11.16
C PRO A 206 -28.71 2.93 11.28
N SER A 207 -29.30 1.96 11.98
CA SER A 207 -28.82 0.58 11.94
C SER A 207 -29.27 -0.14 10.67
N GLY A 208 -28.40 -0.95 10.07
CA GLY A 208 -28.75 -1.89 9.00
C GLY A 208 -28.55 -1.35 7.58
N ARG A 209 -29.33 -1.90 6.63
CA ARG A 209 -29.13 -1.67 5.19
C ARG A 209 -29.51 -0.25 4.78
N ALA A 210 -28.63 0.38 3.99
CA ALA A 210 -28.83 1.68 3.38
C ALA A 210 -29.64 1.57 2.08
N LEU A 211 -30.97 1.56 2.20
CA LEU A 211 -31.88 1.51 1.05
C LEU A 211 -32.09 2.91 0.43
N PRO A 212 -32.29 3.02 -0.91
CA PRO A 212 -32.40 4.31 -1.60
C PRO A 212 -33.43 5.27 -0.99
N MET A 213 -34.62 4.77 -0.63
CA MET A 213 -35.69 5.62 -0.05
C MET A 213 -35.23 6.35 1.21
N VAL A 214 -34.53 5.65 2.11
CA VAL A 214 -34.06 6.21 3.39
C VAL A 214 -32.88 7.15 3.15
N VAL A 215 -31.94 6.73 2.32
CA VAL A 215 -30.72 7.52 2.01
C VAL A 215 -31.08 8.84 1.32
N TRP A 216 -31.99 8.80 0.34
CA TRP A 216 -32.42 10.01 -0.36
C TRP A 216 -33.29 10.94 0.48
N ASP A 217 -34.00 10.40 1.48
CA ASP A 217 -34.70 11.23 2.47
C ASP A 217 -33.71 12.05 3.31
N TYR A 218 -32.65 11.43 3.82
CA TYR A 218 -31.58 12.16 4.51
C TYR A 218 -30.93 13.24 3.63
N TYR A 219 -30.64 12.91 2.37
CA TYR A 219 -30.07 13.86 1.42
C TYR A 219 -31.00 15.07 1.19
N LYS A 220 -32.30 14.84 1.02
CA LYS A 220 -33.30 15.92 0.89
C LYS A 220 -33.40 16.79 2.14
N ASN A 221 -33.10 16.22 3.31
CA ASN A 221 -33.05 16.93 4.59
C ASN A 221 -31.67 17.53 4.90
N GLY A 222 -30.84 17.76 3.87
CA GLY A 222 -29.58 18.51 4.00
C GLY A 222 -28.38 17.70 4.48
N CYS A 223 -28.47 16.38 4.56
CA CYS A 223 -27.33 15.54 4.95
C CYS A 223 -26.43 15.23 3.76
N SER A 224 -25.11 15.26 3.98
CA SER A 224 -24.12 14.68 3.08
C SER A 224 -24.03 13.17 3.24
N LEU A 225 -23.84 12.48 2.12
CA LEU A 225 -23.67 11.04 2.03
C LEU A 225 -22.21 10.73 1.70
N ARG A 226 -21.58 9.85 2.48
CA ARG A 226 -20.19 9.40 2.28
C ARG A 226 -20.15 7.90 2.06
N LEU A 227 -19.76 7.44 0.87
CA LEU A 227 -19.49 6.02 0.58
C LEU A 227 -18.00 5.73 0.83
N LEU A 228 -17.70 4.82 1.76
CA LEU A 228 -16.37 4.57 2.33
C LEU A 228 -15.47 3.68 1.48
N ASN A 229 -16.04 2.84 0.62
CA ASN A 229 -15.30 1.84 -0.14
C ASN A 229 -15.90 1.60 -1.55
N PRO A 230 -16.05 2.65 -2.37
CA PRO A 230 -16.68 2.60 -3.70
C PRO A 230 -16.05 1.55 -4.62
N GLN A 231 -14.76 1.24 -4.48
CA GLN A 231 -14.07 0.20 -5.24
C GLN A 231 -14.64 -1.20 -5.02
N SER A 232 -15.36 -1.44 -3.92
CA SER A 232 -16.04 -2.71 -3.66
C SER A 232 -17.27 -2.92 -4.56
N PHE A 233 -17.81 -1.85 -5.11
CA PHE A 233 -19.08 -1.85 -5.86
C PHE A 233 -18.91 -1.37 -7.31
N SER A 234 -17.92 -0.51 -7.58
CA SER A 234 -17.69 0.11 -8.89
C SER A 234 -16.40 -0.40 -9.53
N SER A 235 -16.52 -1.04 -10.70
CA SER A 235 -15.38 -1.57 -11.47
C SER A 235 -14.44 -0.48 -12.02
N PRO A 236 -14.92 0.67 -12.55
CA PRO A 236 -14.04 1.77 -12.94
C PRO A 236 -13.20 2.31 -11.79
N VAL A 237 -13.81 2.46 -10.60
CA VAL A 237 -13.08 2.89 -9.40
C VAL A 237 -12.03 1.85 -9.03
N TRP A 238 -12.41 0.57 -8.94
CA TRP A 238 -11.47 -0.52 -8.68
C TRP A 238 -10.29 -0.51 -9.65
N ASN A 239 -10.54 -0.36 -10.96
CA ASN A 239 -9.49 -0.31 -11.96
C ASN A 239 -8.49 0.82 -11.67
N VAL A 240 -8.98 2.05 -11.52
CA VAL A 240 -8.14 3.23 -11.26
C VAL A 240 -7.31 3.05 -9.99
N LEU A 241 -7.91 2.62 -8.88
CA LEU A 241 -7.19 2.47 -7.62
C LEU A 241 -6.14 1.34 -7.69
N SER A 242 -6.50 0.19 -8.29
CA SER A 242 -5.60 -0.96 -8.43
C SER A 242 -4.40 -0.69 -9.34
N VAL A 243 -4.52 0.27 -10.27
CA VAL A 243 -3.41 0.71 -11.12
C VAL A 243 -2.56 1.74 -10.38
N LEU A 244 -3.17 2.72 -9.70
CA LEU A 244 -2.41 3.76 -8.99
C LEU A 244 -1.62 3.22 -7.79
N GLN A 245 -2.09 2.17 -7.10
CA GLN A 245 -1.36 1.60 -5.96
C GLN A 245 0.03 1.08 -6.33
N GLU A 246 0.22 0.65 -7.58
CA GLU A 246 1.52 0.20 -8.08
C GLU A 246 2.52 1.36 -8.21
N LEU A 247 2.05 2.57 -8.53
CA LEU A 247 2.90 3.77 -8.55
C LEU A 247 3.27 4.21 -7.13
N PHE A 248 2.30 4.28 -6.23
CA PHE A 248 2.53 4.80 -4.88
C PHE A 248 3.33 3.84 -4.01
N GLY A 249 3.37 2.54 -4.31
CA GLY A 249 3.96 1.53 -3.41
C GLY A 249 3.27 1.53 -2.03
N SER A 250 1.98 1.87 -2.03
CA SER A 250 1.10 2.01 -0.87
C SER A 250 -0.32 1.75 -1.34
N MET A 251 -1.17 1.25 -0.45
CA MET A 251 -2.60 1.11 -0.74
C MET A 251 -3.17 2.43 -1.27
N VAL A 252 -4.04 2.33 -2.28
CA VAL A 252 -4.85 3.45 -2.74
C VAL A 252 -6.31 3.16 -2.42
N GLY A 253 -6.88 3.95 -1.52
CA GLY A 253 -8.29 3.91 -1.15
C GLY A 253 -9.06 5.08 -1.76
N ALA A 254 -10.38 5.05 -1.65
CA ALA A 254 -11.19 6.20 -1.99
C ALA A 254 -12.46 6.29 -1.16
N ASN A 255 -12.95 7.52 -0.96
CA ASN A 255 -14.30 7.79 -0.47
C ASN A 255 -15.02 8.66 -1.49
N THR A 256 -16.32 8.46 -1.69
CA THR A 256 -17.16 9.42 -2.43
C THR A 256 -18.00 10.24 -1.47
N TYR A 257 -18.22 11.50 -1.83
CA TYR A 257 -18.96 12.46 -1.00
C TYR A 257 -19.99 13.16 -1.87
N LEU A 258 -21.26 12.94 -1.57
CA LEU A 258 -22.41 13.57 -2.20
C LEU A 258 -23.06 14.54 -1.21
N THR A 259 -22.99 15.84 -1.51
CA THR A 259 -23.47 16.92 -0.62
C THR A 259 -24.57 17.73 -1.31
N PRO A 260 -25.74 17.93 -0.65
CA PRO A 260 -26.84 18.70 -1.23
C PRO A 260 -26.52 20.21 -1.31
N PRO A 261 -27.23 20.97 -2.17
CA PRO A 261 -27.03 22.40 -2.32
C PRO A 261 -27.16 23.17 -1.00
N GLY A 262 -26.30 24.17 -0.80
CA GLY A 262 -26.35 25.08 0.36
C GLY A 262 -26.02 24.44 1.71
N THR A 263 -25.35 23.28 1.73
CA THR A 263 -25.03 22.55 2.97
C THR A 263 -23.56 22.21 3.10
N GLN A 264 -23.14 21.91 4.34
CA GLN A 264 -21.83 21.37 4.68
C GLN A 264 -22.01 20.04 5.42
N GLY A 265 -21.23 19.02 5.07
CA GLY A 265 -21.33 17.68 5.68
C GLY A 265 -20.36 17.44 6.83
N PHE A 266 -19.18 18.07 6.76
CA PHE A 266 -18.05 17.79 7.64
C PHE A 266 -17.50 19.09 8.20
N ALA A 267 -17.12 19.05 9.48
CA ALA A 267 -16.37 20.14 10.12
C ALA A 267 -14.95 20.23 9.53
N PRO A 268 -14.25 21.36 9.73
CA PRO A 268 -12.82 21.47 9.44
C PRO A 268 -11.99 20.39 10.14
N HIS A 269 -11.10 19.71 9.40
CA HIS A 269 -10.21 18.67 9.91
C HIS A 269 -9.00 18.47 8.97
N TYR A 270 -7.97 17.76 9.43
CA TYR A 270 -6.96 17.16 8.56
C TYR A 270 -6.97 15.64 8.70
N ASP A 271 -6.55 14.94 7.64
CA ASP A 271 -6.43 13.49 7.59
C ASP A 271 -4.98 13.00 7.73
N ASP A 272 -4.80 11.69 7.88
CA ASP A 272 -3.53 10.96 7.93
C ASP A 272 -3.09 10.37 6.59
N ILE A 273 -3.66 10.87 5.48
CA ILE A 273 -3.41 10.40 4.13
C ILE A 273 -3.07 11.54 3.17
N GLU A 274 -2.40 11.20 2.07
CA GLU A 274 -2.22 12.10 0.94
C GLU A 274 -3.49 12.10 0.09
N ALA A 275 -4.12 13.26 -0.08
CA ALA A 275 -5.47 13.37 -0.64
C ALA A 275 -5.48 13.98 -2.05
N PHE A 276 -6.17 13.33 -2.98
CA PHE A 276 -6.53 13.84 -4.30
C PHE A 276 -8.06 13.95 -4.39
N VAL A 277 -8.59 15.15 -4.18
CA VAL A 277 -10.01 15.48 -4.35
C VAL A 277 -10.29 15.65 -5.83
N VAL A 278 -11.10 14.75 -6.40
CA VAL A 278 -11.49 14.71 -7.81
C VAL A 278 -12.96 15.11 -7.92
N GLN A 279 -13.23 16.31 -8.45
CA GLN A 279 -14.60 16.83 -8.56
C GLN A 279 -15.31 16.19 -9.76
N LEU A 280 -16.40 15.46 -9.50
CA LEU A 280 -17.09 14.64 -10.51
C LEU A 280 -18.36 15.32 -11.04
N GLU A 281 -19.19 15.88 -10.15
CA GLU A 281 -20.43 16.56 -10.51
C GLU A 281 -20.60 17.85 -9.70
N GLY A 282 -21.31 18.81 -10.30
CA GLY A 282 -21.70 20.03 -9.62
C GLY A 282 -20.53 20.91 -9.17
N LYS A 283 -20.70 21.61 -8.04
CA LYS A 283 -19.73 22.59 -7.54
C LYS A 283 -19.59 22.52 -6.02
N LYS A 284 -18.37 22.72 -5.51
CA LYS A 284 -18.11 22.79 -4.08
C LYS A 284 -17.11 23.88 -3.74
N HIS A 285 -17.44 24.69 -2.76
CA HIS A 285 -16.52 25.67 -2.20
C HIS A 285 -15.57 24.95 -1.23
N TRP A 286 -14.27 25.12 -1.43
CA TRP A 286 -13.21 24.47 -0.68
C TRP A 286 -12.27 25.50 -0.08
N ARG A 287 -11.93 25.30 1.19
CA ARG A 287 -10.93 26.05 1.94
C ARG A 287 -9.89 25.08 2.50
N VAL A 288 -8.61 25.35 2.23
CA VAL A 288 -7.46 24.56 2.69
C VAL A 288 -6.52 25.49 3.46
N TYR A 289 -6.03 25.01 4.60
CA TYR A 289 -5.22 25.76 5.55
C TYR A 289 -3.90 25.02 5.78
N SER A 290 -2.84 25.77 6.08
CA SER A 290 -1.57 25.16 6.49
C SER A 290 -1.71 24.42 7.82
N PRO A 291 -0.87 23.39 8.07
CA PRO A 291 -0.68 22.87 9.43
C PRO A 291 -0.41 24.01 10.41
N ARG A 292 -1.05 24.03 11.57
CA ARG A 292 -1.01 25.18 12.48
C ARG A 292 0.34 25.31 13.20
N ASN A 293 1.07 24.21 13.28
CA ASN A 293 2.38 24.12 13.90
C ASN A 293 3.14 22.89 13.34
N SER A 294 4.42 22.75 13.71
CA SER A 294 5.27 21.67 13.22
C SER A 294 4.82 20.27 13.62
N SER A 295 4.07 20.11 14.72
CA SER A 295 3.57 18.80 15.15
C SER A 295 2.39 18.29 14.31
N GLU A 296 1.71 19.20 13.61
CA GLU A 296 0.62 18.90 12.68
C GLU A 296 1.11 18.77 11.23
N THR A 297 2.41 18.95 10.97
CA THR A 297 2.98 18.75 9.63
C THR A 297 3.24 17.26 9.42
N LEU A 298 2.65 16.69 8.37
CA LEU A 298 2.73 15.26 8.04
C LEU A 298 2.37 14.33 9.22
N PRO A 299 1.21 14.51 9.88
CA PRO A 299 0.85 13.79 11.09
C PRO A 299 0.64 12.31 10.80
N GLN A 300 0.83 11.46 11.82
CA GLN A 300 0.58 10.02 11.71
C GLN A 300 -0.91 9.64 11.84
N PHE A 301 -1.75 10.55 12.32
CA PHE A 301 -3.15 10.30 12.66
C PHE A 301 -4.02 11.51 12.30
N SER A 302 -5.28 11.27 11.91
CA SER A 302 -6.24 12.33 11.61
C SER A 302 -6.53 13.20 12.83
N SER A 303 -6.94 14.45 12.58
CA SER A 303 -7.31 15.38 13.64
C SER A 303 -8.67 15.05 14.26
N VAL A 304 -8.97 15.75 15.35
CA VAL A 304 -10.35 15.98 15.77
C VAL A 304 -11.04 16.95 14.81
N ASN A 305 -12.36 17.14 14.95
CA ASN A 305 -13.01 18.28 14.31
C ASN A 305 -12.57 19.58 14.98
N PHE A 306 -12.22 20.56 14.16
CA PHE A 306 -11.96 21.91 14.59
C PHE A 306 -13.19 22.80 14.44
N ASN A 307 -13.20 23.91 15.17
CA ASN A 307 -14.12 25.01 14.94
C ASN A 307 -13.43 26.12 14.15
N ASP A 308 -14.18 27.08 13.61
CA ASP A 308 -13.62 28.17 12.81
C ASP A 308 -12.58 29.02 13.56
N GLY A 309 -12.71 29.15 14.88
CA GLY A 309 -11.74 29.84 15.73
C GLY A 309 -10.37 29.15 15.83
N ASP A 310 -10.27 27.88 15.43
CA ASP A 310 -9.08 27.04 15.63
C ASP A 310 -8.18 26.94 14.39
N ILE A 311 -8.61 27.41 13.21
CA ILE A 311 -8.05 27.02 11.90
C ILE A 311 -7.37 28.14 11.09
N GLY A 312 -7.43 29.39 11.56
CA GLY A 312 -6.75 30.54 10.93
C GLY A 312 -7.30 30.87 9.53
N GLU A 313 -6.47 31.53 8.70
CA GLU A 313 -6.85 31.93 7.34
C GLU A 313 -6.51 30.84 6.31
N PRO A 314 -7.38 30.60 5.30
CA PRO A 314 -7.10 29.63 4.26
C PRO A 314 -5.92 30.07 3.38
N ILE A 315 -5.03 29.14 3.07
CA ILE A 315 -3.95 29.35 2.09
C ILE A 315 -4.42 29.09 0.66
N LEU A 316 -5.55 28.41 0.51
CA LEU A 316 -6.21 28.15 -0.77
C LEU A 316 -7.71 28.11 -0.54
N GLU A 317 -8.43 28.97 -1.25
CA GLU A 317 -9.88 29.05 -1.25
C GLU A 317 -10.38 29.06 -2.72
N THR A 318 -11.25 28.13 -3.08
CA THR A 318 -11.71 27.97 -4.47
C THR A 318 -13.05 27.26 -4.56
N ILE A 319 -13.80 27.49 -5.64
CA ILE A 319 -14.97 26.67 -6.00
C ILE A 319 -14.49 25.62 -6.99
N LEU A 320 -14.42 24.34 -6.61
CA LEU A 320 -14.17 23.26 -7.56
C LEU A 320 -15.41 23.02 -8.42
N GLU A 321 -15.20 22.81 -9.71
CA GLU A 321 -16.23 22.39 -10.66
C GLU A 321 -15.87 21.02 -11.23
N ALA A 322 -16.85 20.29 -11.79
CA ALA A 322 -16.62 19.00 -12.41
C ALA A 322 -15.40 19.04 -13.37
N GLY A 323 -14.49 18.08 -13.23
CA GLY A 323 -13.24 18.01 -13.99
C GLY A 323 -12.02 18.59 -13.27
N ASP A 324 -12.20 19.37 -12.20
CA ASP A 324 -11.08 19.90 -11.42
C ASP A 324 -10.48 18.86 -10.45
N LEU A 325 -9.21 19.06 -10.10
CA LEU A 325 -8.52 18.29 -9.06
C LEU A 325 -7.90 19.22 -8.03
N LEU A 326 -8.00 18.84 -6.76
CA LEU A 326 -7.30 19.47 -5.65
C LEU A 326 -6.50 18.40 -4.89
N TYR A 327 -5.18 18.58 -4.84
CA TYR A 327 -4.28 17.78 -4.00
C TYR A 327 -3.87 18.57 -2.76
N PHE A 328 -3.75 17.89 -1.61
CA PHE A 328 -3.06 18.40 -0.44
C PHE A 328 -2.43 17.27 0.40
N PRO A 329 -1.28 17.53 1.04
CA PRO A 329 -0.67 16.57 1.96
C PRO A 329 -1.48 16.32 3.23
N ARG A 330 -1.22 15.19 3.91
CA ARG A 330 -1.73 14.95 5.26
C ARG A 330 -1.30 16.06 6.21
N GLY A 331 -2.19 16.46 7.11
CA GLY A 331 -2.00 17.58 8.05
C GLY A 331 -2.49 18.95 7.55
N PHE A 332 -2.82 19.10 6.27
CA PHE A 332 -3.50 20.30 5.79
C PHE A 332 -4.97 20.26 6.18
N ILE A 333 -5.37 21.20 7.04
CA ILE A 333 -6.76 21.34 7.45
C ILE A 333 -7.57 21.73 6.22
N HIS A 334 -8.75 21.16 6.06
CA HIS A 334 -9.63 21.47 4.97
C HIS A 334 -11.11 21.41 5.39
N GLN A 335 -11.93 22.17 4.67
CA GLN A 335 -13.37 22.09 4.74
C GLN A 335 -13.98 22.41 3.38
N GLY A 336 -15.19 21.91 3.14
CA GLY A 336 -15.92 22.27 1.94
C GLY A 336 -17.43 22.22 2.08
N ASP A 337 -18.08 23.25 1.55
CA ASP A 337 -19.51 23.50 1.57
C ASP A 337 -20.06 23.63 0.14
N CYS A 338 -21.30 23.24 -0.08
CA CYS A 338 -21.96 23.39 -1.38
C CYS A 338 -22.54 24.78 -1.53
N LEU A 339 -22.45 25.31 -2.76
CA LEU A 339 -23.15 26.53 -3.14
C LEU A 339 -24.68 26.34 -3.06
N PRO A 340 -25.48 27.41 -2.90
CA PRO A 340 -26.93 27.29 -2.76
C PRO A 340 -27.66 26.66 -3.96
N ASP A 341 -27.08 26.74 -5.15
CA ASP A 341 -27.71 26.39 -6.43
C ASP A 341 -27.20 25.08 -7.05
N ALA A 342 -26.20 24.43 -6.44
CA ALA A 342 -25.59 23.22 -6.98
C ALA A 342 -25.28 22.19 -5.90
N HIS A 343 -25.57 20.92 -6.18
CA HIS A 343 -25.00 19.82 -5.38
C HIS A 343 -23.52 19.66 -5.71
N SER A 344 -22.85 18.77 -4.97
CA SER A 344 -21.50 18.33 -5.30
C SER A 344 -21.38 16.83 -5.15
N LEU A 345 -20.76 16.19 -6.14
CA LEU A 345 -20.19 14.85 -6.00
C LEU A 345 -18.68 14.95 -6.26
N HIS A 346 -17.88 14.47 -5.32
CA HIS A 346 -16.45 14.25 -5.53
C HIS A 346 -16.03 12.87 -5.02
N ILE A 347 -14.93 12.36 -5.57
CA ILE A 347 -14.22 11.20 -5.04
C ILE A 347 -12.86 11.67 -4.53
N THR A 348 -12.53 11.31 -3.30
CA THR A 348 -11.20 11.55 -2.73
C THR A 348 -10.40 10.28 -2.87
N VAL A 349 -9.41 10.28 -3.77
CA VAL A 349 -8.43 9.21 -3.89
C VAL A 349 -7.33 9.47 -2.85
N SER A 350 -7.01 8.46 -2.05
CA SER A 350 -6.13 8.59 -0.89
C SER A 350 -5.05 7.52 -0.86
N SER A 351 -3.85 7.85 -0.41
CA SER A 351 -2.73 6.91 -0.25
C SER A 351 -1.78 7.33 0.87
N PHE A 352 -0.70 6.58 1.05
CA PHE A 352 0.41 6.88 1.97
C PHE A 352 0.09 6.86 3.47
N GLN A 353 -1.03 6.25 3.87
CA GLN A 353 -1.33 6.02 5.29
C GLN A 353 -0.23 5.15 5.91
N ARG A 354 0.35 5.58 7.05
CA ARG A 354 1.39 4.82 7.78
C ARG A 354 2.56 4.34 6.90
N ASN A 355 2.93 5.14 5.90
CA ASN A 355 4.04 4.85 4.99
C ASN A 355 5.25 5.79 5.15
N SER A 356 5.62 6.11 6.39
CA SER A 356 6.73 7.01 6.70
C SER A 356 8.03 6.27 7.05
N TRP A 357 9.14 7.02 7.16
CA TRP A 357 10.40 6.53 7.74
C TRP A 357 10.22 5.96 9.16
N ALA A 358 9.34 6.55 9.97
CA ALA A 358 9.06 6.04 11.30
C ALA A 358 8.44 4.63 11.23
N ASP A 359 7.53 4.39 10.28
CA ASP A 359 6.90 3.08 10.09
C ASP A 359 7.89 2.02 9.59
N LEU A 360 8.92 2.41 8.82
CA LEU A 360 10.02 1.51 8.46
C LEU A 360 10.93 1.23 9.66
N LEU A 361 11.29 2.26 10.43
CA LEU A 361 12.12 2.09 11.62
C LEU A 361 11.43 1.25 12.69
N ASP A 362 10.10 1.27 12.77
CA ASP A 362 9.31 0.41 13.65
C ASP A 362 9.46 -1.08 13.32
N LYS A 363 9.75 -1.43 12.05
CA LYS A 363 10.13 -2.79 11.65
C LYS A 363 11.62 -3.07 11.83
N LEU A 364 12.45 -2.08 11.50
CA LEU A 364 13.91 -2.22 11.48
C LEU A 364 14.53 -2.35 12.87
N LEU A 365 14.14 -1.49 13.82
CA LEU A 365 14.83 -1.37 15.10
C LEU A 365 14.66 -2.62 15.99
N PRO A 366 13.46 -3.24 16.11
CA PRO A 366 13.33 -4.49 16.86
C PRO A 366 14.16 -5.63 16.24
N ALA A 367 14.17 -5.74 14.90
CA ALA A 367 14.95 -6.75 14.20
C ALA A 367 16.46 -6.54 14.39
N ALA A 368 16.94 -5.30 14.25
CA ALA A 368 18.34 -4.96 14.51
C ALA A 368 18.76 -5.29 15.95
N LEU A 369 17.88 -5.05 16.93
CA LEU A 369 18.16 -5.32 18.33
C LEU A 369 18.25 -6.83 18.60
N GLN A 370 17.40 -7.62 17.96
CA GLN A 370 17.46 -9.07 18.05
C GLN A 370 18.79 -9.60 17.51
N ILE A 371 19.19 -9.19 16.30
CA ILE A 371 20.47 -9.59 15.68
C ILE A 371 21.65 -9.16 16.57
N ALA A 372 21.67 -7.90 17.03
CA ALA A 372 22.72 -7.40 17.90
C ALA A 372 22.83 -8.20 19.22
N ALA A 373 21.70 -8.62 19.79
CA ALA A 373 21.68 -9.43 20.99
C ALA A 373 22.18 -10.86 20.78
N GLU A 374 22.09 -11.41 19.56
CA GLU A 374 22.62 -12.74 19.19
C GLU A 374 24.13 -12.68 18.94
N ASP A 375 24.62 -11.62 18.29
CA ASP A 375 26.00 -11.55 17.81
C ASP A 375 26.96 -10.82 18.75
N ASP A 376 26.49 -9.84 19.51
CA ASP A 376 27.35 -8.95 20.30
C ASP A 376 27.08 -9.01 21.80
N VAL A 377 28.11 -9.44 22.54
CA VAL A 377 28.07 -9.54 24.00
C VAL A 377 27.81 -8.19 24.67
N GLU A 378 28.16 -7.05 24.06
CA GLU A 378 27.89 -5.73 24.64
C GLU A 378 26.40 -5.47 24.82
N PHE A 379 25.53 -5.98 23.93
CA PHE A 379 24.08 -5.90 24.05
C PHE A 379 23.51 -6.93 25.04
N ARG A 380 24.27 -7.99 25.37
CA ARG A 380 23.89 -9.02 26.35
C ARG A 380 24.36 -8.75 27.78
N LYS A 381 25.27 -7.80 27.99
CA LYS A 381 25.74 -7.43 29.34
C LYS A 381 24.57 -6.95 30.20
N GLY A 382 24.50 -7.47 31.42
CA GLY A 382 23.48 -7.06 32.40
C GLY A 382 23.59 -5.57 32.75
N LEU A 383 22.45 -4.96 33.07
CA LEU A 383 22.40 -3.60 33.60
C LEU A 383 23.09 -3.52 34.98
N PRO A 384 23.60 -2.34 35.39
CA PRO A 384 24.05 -2.12 36.76
C PRO A 384 22.95 -2.49 37.76
N LEU A 385 23.27 -3.20 38.84
CA LEU A 385 22.26 -3.74 39.77
C LEU A 385 21.42 -2.65 40.47
N ASP A 386 22.00 -1.47 40.63
CA ASP A 386 21.48 -0.31 41.34
C ASP A 386 20.94 0.77 40.39
N TYR A 387 20.77 0.48 39.10
CA TYR A 387 20.33 1.49 38.12
C TYR A 387 18.99 2.15 38.46
N LEU A 388 18.12 1.44 39.19
CA LEU A 388 16.82 1.95 39.65
C LEU A 388 16.95 3.07 40.70
N ASP A 389 18.09 3.18 41.37
CA ASP A 389 18.34 4.21 42.38
C ASP A 389 18.62 5.59 41.77
N TYR A 390 19.02 5.63 40.49
CA TYR A 390 19.42 6.87 39.81
C TYR A 390 18.83 7.07 38.40
N MET A 391 18.12 6.09 37.85
CA MET A 391 17.38 6.18 36.57
C MET A 391 15.86 6.15 36.79
N GLY A 392 15.10 6.45 35.73
CA GLY A 392 13.64 6.49 35.76
C GLY A 392 13.06 7.87 36.10
N VAL A 393 11.74 8.01 35.93
CA VAL A 393 11.03 9.31 36.11
C VAL A 393 11.18 9.86 37.53
N GLN A 394 11.15 8.99 38.55
CA GLN A 394 11.35 9.40 39.95
C GLN A 394 12.72 10.05 40.21
N ASN A 395 13.72 9.74 39.38
CA ASN A 395 15.09 10.23 39.46
C ASN A 395 15.41 11.21 38.32
N ALA A 396 14.39 11.83 37.68
CA ALA A 396 14.58 12.74 36.54
C ALA A 396 15.57 13.88 36.86
N GLU A 397 15.45 14.46 38.07
CA GLU A 397 16.28 15.57 38.56
C GLU A 397 17.48 15.13 39.42
N SER A 398 17.77 13.82 39.49
CA SER A 398 18.91 13.32 40.26
C SER A 398 20.23 13.83 39.68
N LEU A 399 21.12 14.33 40.55
CA LEU A 399 22.47 14.80 40.21
C LEU A 399 23.52 13.68 40.28
N ASP A 400 23.09 12.43 40.40
CA ASP A 400 23.99 11.28 40.46
C ASP A 400 24.83 11.18 39.17
N PRO A 401 26.17 11.22 39.24
CA PRO A 401 27.03 11.18 38.05
C PRO A 401 26.88 9.88 37.25
N ARG A 402 26.44 8.77 37.87
CA ARG A 402 26.19 7.49 37.19
C ARG A 402 25.10 7.60 36.13
N LYS A 403 24.14 8.53 36.29
CA LYS A 403 23.08 8.78 35.31
C LYS A 403 23.64 9.18 33.94
N GLN A 404 24.66 10.05 33.92
CA GLN A 404 25.28 10.48 32.67
C GLN A 404 25.99 9.32 31.97
N ASN A 405 26.73 8.51 32.72
CA ASN A 405 27.41 7.32 32.20
C ASN A 405 26.41 6.30 31.63
N PHE A 406 25.28 6.07 32.31
CA PHE A 406 24.23 5.16 31.85
C PHE A 406 23.61 5.65 30.52
N VAL A 407 23.24 6.94 30.44
CA VAL A 407 22.71 7.52 29.21
C VAL A 407 23.72 7.48 28.07
N GLN A 408 25.00 7.74 28.37
CA GLN A 408 26.06 7.68 27.37
C GLN A 408 26.24 6.26 26.82
N LYS A 409 26.27 5.24 27.69
CA LYS A 409 26.31 3.84 27.27
C LYS A 409 25.11 3.46 26.41
N ALA A 410 23.90 3.88 26.78
CA ALA A 410 22.70 3.65 25.98
C ALA A 410 22.81 4.29 24.58
N LYS A 411 23.29 5.54 24.50
CA LYS A 411 23.52 6.22 23.21
C LYS A 411 24.59 5.53 22.36
N GLU A 412 25.65 5.01 22.97
CA GLU A 412 26.69 4.24 22.27
C GLU A 412 26.12 2.94 21.68
N LEU A 413 25.33 2.20 22.45
CA LEU A 413 24.67 0.98 21.97
C LEU A 413 23.66 1.30 20.86
N ILE A 414 22.88 2.38 20.97
CA ILE A 414 21.97 2.82 19.90
C ILE A 414 22.75 3.17 18.61
N ARG A 415 23.92 3.81 18.71
CA ARG A 415 24.77 4.08 17.53
C ARG A 415 25.31 2.79 16.93
N LYS A 416 25.77 1.87 17.78
CA LYS A 416 26.29 0.57 17.35
C LYS A 416 25.20 -0.30 16.70
N LEU A 417 23.94 -0.14 17.11
CA LEU A 417 22.80 -0.86 16.56
C LEU A 417 22.66 -0.71 15.04
N ALA A 418 23.12 0.40 14.47
CA ALA A 418 23.11 0.63 13.03
C ALA A 418 23.94 -0.40 12.24
N GLU A 419 24.98 -1.00 12.86
CA GLU A 419 25.81 -2.05 12.25
C GLU A 419 25.03 -3.37 12.05
N TYR A 420 23.93 -3.55 12.79
CA TYR A 420 23.10 -4.75 12.79
C TYR A 420 21.77 -4.54 12.06
N ALA A 421 21.57 -3.41 11.39
CA ALA A 421 20.28 -3.04 10.81
C ALA A 421 19.91 -3.88 9.57
N PRO A 422 18.91 -4.78 9.63
CA PRO A 422 18.52 -5.60 8.48
C PRO A 422 17.54 -4.84 7.59
N VAL A 423 18.04 -3.85 6.85
CA VAL A 423 17.21 -2.92 6.06
C VAL A 423 16.32 -3.65 5.07
N ASP A 424 16.87 -4.59 4.31
CA ASP A 424 16.11 -5.32 3.30
C ASP A 424 14.98 -6.16 3.91
N ALA A 425 15.25 -6.89 5.00
CA ALA A 425 14.23 -7.66 5.71
C ALA A 425 13.11 -6.77 6.27
N ALA A 426 13.45 -5.58 6.79
CA ALA A 426 12.45 -4.62 7.25
C ALA A 426 11.58 -4.08 6.10
N VAL A 427 12.18 -3.87 4.92
CA VAL A 427 11.46 -3.50 3.69
C VAL A 427 10.56 -4.64 3.23
N ASP A 428 11.00 -5.90 3.31
CA ASP A 428 10.17 -7.06 2.96
C ASP A 428 8.96 -7.20 3.87
N GLN A 429 9.12 -6.94 5.17
CA GLN A 429 7.98 -6.91 6.10
C GLN A 429 6.98 -5.78 5.78
N LYS A 430 7.46 -4.62 5.31
CA LYS A 430 6.57 -3.57 4.77
C LYS A 430 5.91 -4.00 3.46
N ALA A 431 6.65 -4.62 2.56
CA ALA A 431 6.14 -5.09 1.28
C ALA A 431 5.06 -6.17 1.44
N LYS A 432 5.24 -7.09 2.40
CA LYS A 432 4.23 -8.07 2.82
C LYS A 432 2.94 -7.38 3.29
N ALA A 433 3.04 -6.39 4.17
CA ALA A 433 1.88 -5.64 4.64
C ALA A 433 1.19 -4.91 3.48
N PHE A 434 1.96 -4.26 2.62
CA PHE A 434 1.44 -3.60 1.42
C PHE A 434 0.70 -4.56 0.49
N LEU A 435 1.26 -5.74 0.19
CA LEU A 435 0.59 -6.73 -0.66
C LEU A 435 -0.71 -7.25 -0.04
N HIS A 436 -0.82 -7.29 1.28
CA HIS A 436 -2.07 -7.62 1.96
C HIS A 436 -3.11 -6.48 1.86
N ASP A 437 -2.66 -5.23 1.84
CA ASP A 437 -3.50 -4.04 1.69
C ASP A 437 -4.01 -3.84 0.25
N CYS A 438 -3.24 -4.32 -0.74
CA CYS A 438 -3.49 -4.12 -2.16
C CYS A 438 -4.88 -4.60 -2.61
N LEU A 439 -5.52 -3.84 -3.49
CA LEU A 439 -6.61 -4.35 -4.30
C LEU A 439 -6.07 -5.42 -5.27
N PRO A 440 -6.88 -6.45 -5.61
CA PRO A 440 -6.52 -7.38 -6.67
C PRO A 440 -6.43 -6.62 -8.01
N PRO A 441 -5.58 -7.05 -8.96
CA PRO A 441 -5.49 -6.42 -10.26
C PRO A 441 -6.76 -6.68 -11.09
N LEU A 442 -7.32 -5.63 -11.72
CA LEU A 442 -8.32 -5.82 -12.78
C LEU A 442 -7.61 -6.18 -14.10
N LEU A 443 -7.71 -7.44 -14.53
CA LEU A 443 -7.00 -7.93 -15.71
C LEU A 443 -7.52 -7.30 -17.01
N THR A 444 -6.61 -6.98 -17.93
CA THR A 444 -7.00 -6.65 -19.30
C THR A 444 -7.55 -7.90 -20.01
N PRO A 445 -8.33 -7.76 -21.09
CA PRO A 445 -8.76 -8.92 -21.88
C PRO A 445 -7.59 -9.79 -22.33
N ALA A 446 -6.50 -9.16 -22.80
CA ALA A 446 -5.29 -9.88 -23.18
C ALA A 446 -4.62 -10.59 -22.00
N GLU A 447 -4.50 -9.95 -20.83
CA GLU A 447 -3.96 -10.61 -19.64
C GLU A 447 -4.82 -11.82 -19.23
N LYS A 448 -6.14 -11.70 -19.30
CA LYS A 448 -7.06 -12.80 -19.00
C LYS A 448 -6.85 -13.96 -19.98
N ASP A 449 -6.87 -13.70 -21.29
CA ASP A 449 -6.76 -14.71 -22.34
C ASP A 449 -5.43 -15.49 -22.32
N HIS A 450 -4.38 -14.89 -21.76
CA HIS A 450 -3.02 -15.44 -21.70
C HIS A 450 -2.64 -15.99 -20.31
N SER A 451 -3.60 -16.06 -19.39
CA SER A 451 -3.41 -16.54 -18.02
C SER A 451 -4.32 -17.73 -17.71
N VAL A 452 -4.18 -18.29 -16.51
CA VAL A 452 -5.09 -19.34 -16.00
C VAL A 452 -6.57 -18.92 -16.05
N TYR A 453 -6.88 -17.62 -15.95
CA TYR A 453 -8.24 -17.08 -15.95
C TYR A 453 -8.93 -17.13 -17.33
N GLY A 454 -8.18 -17.35 -18.40
CA GLY A 454 -8.67 -17.50 -19.78
C GLY A 454 -8.71 -18.96 -20.25
N THR A 455 -8.40 -19.91 -19.38
CA THR A 455 -8.32 -21.32 -19.74
C THR A 455 -9.69 -21.91 -20.09
N PRO A 456 -9.77 -22.79 -21.11
CA PRO A 456 -11.03 -23.36 -21.59
C PRO A 456 -11.65 -24.47 -20.71
N ALA A 457 -11.00 -24.80 -19.59
CA ALA A 457 -11.44 -25.83 -18.65
C ALA A 457 -12.91 -25.63 -18.25
N ARG A 458 -13.76 -26.64 -18.51
CA ARG A 458 -15.21 -26.51 -18.29
C ARG A 458 -15.88 -27.85 -18.02
N TRP A 459 -17.09 -27.77 -17.49
CA TRP A 459 -18.04 -28.89 -17.48
C TRP A 459 -18.92 -28.83 -18.73
N GLU A 460 -18.91 -29.89 -19.53
CA GLU A 460 -19.68 -29.97 -20.77
C GLU A 460 -20.21 -31.40 -20.97
N ASN A 461 -21.52 -31.50 -21.23
CA ASN A 461 -22.19 -32.78 -21.52
C ASN A 461 -21.92 -33.90 -20.50
N GLY A 462 -21.87 -33.55 -19.20
CA GLY A 462 -21.68 -34.51 -18.12
C GLY A 462 -20.23 -34.93 -17.86
N ALA A 463 -19.26 -34.29 -18.54
CA ALA A 463 -17.84 -34.54 -18.37
C ALA A 463 -17.04 -33.25 -18.20
N VAL A 464 -15.87 -33.39 -17.57
CA VAL A 464 -14.87 -32.34 -17.49
C VAL A 464 -14.09 -32.31 -18.81
N ARG A 465 -13.94 -31.14 -19.44
CA ARG A 465 -13.24 -30.94 -20.73
C ARG A 465 -12.13 -29.89 -20.58
N ASP A 466 -11.12 -29.99 -21.45
CA ASP A 466 -10.10 -28.96 -21.67
C ASP A 466 -9.33 -28.52 -20.40
N CYS A 467 -9.07 -29.46 -19.49
CA CYS A 467 -8.40 -29.20 -18.21
C CYS A 467 -6.88 -29.40 -18.25
N LEU A 468 -6.35 -29.99 -19.32
CA LEU A 468 -4.92 -30.22 -19.47
C LEU A 468 -4.34 -29.13 -20.35
N ILE A 469 -3.57 -28.25 -19.72
CA ILE A 469 -2.82 -27.18 -20.37
C ILE A 469 -1.39 -27.33 -19.91
N GLN A 470 -0.46 -27.36 -20.86
CA GLN A 470 0.94 -27.63 -20.56
C GLN A 470 1.80 -26.48 -21.08
N LEU A 471 2.59 -25.90 -20.19
CA LEU A 471 3.74 -25.10 -20.59
C LEU A 471 4.84 -26.04 -21.08
N GLU A 472 5.50 -25.66 -22.16
CA GLU A 472 6.65 -26.37 -22.72
C GLU A 472 7.94 -25.58 -22.50
N LYS A 473 9.08 -26.22 -22.73
CA LYS A 473 10.40 -25.60 -22.51
C LYS A 473 10.61 -24.29 -23.30
N ASP A 474 10.01 -24.17 -24.47
CA ASP A 474 10.09 -23.00 -25.36
C ASP A 474 8.94 -22.00 -25.16
N SER A 475 8.00 -22.29 -24.25
CA SER A 475 6.91 -21.37 -23.90
C SER A 475 7.49 -20.07 -23.34
N HIS A 476 7.00 -18.94 -23.85
CA HIS A 476 7.46 -17.62 -23.42
C HIS A 476 6.58 -17.14 -22.28
N ILE A 477 7.17 -16.96 -21.10
CA ILE A 477 6.45 -16.61 -19.87
C ILE A 477 6.96 -15.30 -19.27
N ARG A 478 6.10 -14.65 -18.48
CA ARG A 478 6.46 -13.54 -17.59
C ARG A 478 5.47 -13.47 -16.43
N PHE A 479 5.86 -12.79 -15.35
CA PHE A 479 4.89 -12.40 -14.32
C PHE A 479 3.74 -11.61 -14.93
N LEU A 480 2.53 -11.84 -14.42
CA LEU A 480 1.31 -11.19 -14.86
C LEU A 480 1.44 -9.67 -14.76
N ARG A 481 1.92 -9.15 -13.62
CA ARG A 481 2.22 -7.74 -13.36
C ARG A 481 3.44 -7.58 -12.47
N GLY A 482 4.05 -6.39 -12.47
CA GLY A 482 5.30 -6.13 -11.75
C GLY A 482 5.15 -5.82 -10.26
N GLY A 483 3.93 -5.54 -9.78
CA GLY A 483 3.64 -5.13 -8.40
C GLY A 483 2.68 -6.06 -7.64
N ILE A 484 2.48 -7.30 -8.09
CA ILE A 484 1.50 -8.24 -7.52
C ILE A 484 2.12 -9.33 -6.63
N ALA A 485 3.46 -9.42 -6.57
CA ALA A 485 4.15 -10.45 -5.81
C ALA A 485 5.47 -9.94 -5.23
N ARG A 486 5.87 -10.51 -4.08
CA ARG A 486 7.12 -10.22 -3.38
C ARG A 486 7.64 -11.50 -2.73
N LEU A 487 8.90 -11.83 -3.00
CA LEU A 487 9.59 -12.89 -2.33
C LEU A 487 10.15 -12.37 -0.99
N CYS A 488 9.90 -13.09 0.09
CA CYS A 488 10.30 -12.72 1.44
C CYS A 488 10.90 -13.92 2.17
N SER A 489 12.00 -13.74 2.89
CA SER A 489 12.53 -14.75 3.80
C SER A 489 11.87 -14.65 5.17
N GLU A 490 11.29 -15.75 5.67
CA GLU A 490 10.70 -15.87 7.01
C GLU A 490 11.31 -17.04 7.77
N GLY A 491 12.35 -16.74 8.55
CA GLY A 491 13.15 -17.78 9.22
C GLY A 491 13.90 -18.62 8.17
N ASP A 492 13.68 -19.93 8.20
CA ASP A 492 14.29 -20.88 7.26
C ASP A 492 13.46 -21.06 5.97
N ALA A 493 12.27 -20.46 5.89
CA ALA A 493 11.37 -20.59 4.75
C ALA A 493 11.43 -19.36 3.83
N CYS A 494 11.24 -19.58 2.53
CA CYS A 494 11.06 -18.53 1.54
C CYS A 494 9.59 -18.49 1.10
N LEU A 495 8.94 -17.34 1.26
CA LEU A 495 7.53 -17.17 0.96
C LEU A 495 7.34 -16.15 -0.16
N LEU A 496 6.60 -16.54 -1.21
CA LEU A 496 6.13 -15.63 -2.23
C LEU A 496 4.76 -15.09 -1.84
N TYR A 497 4.72 -13.88 -1.30
CA TYR A 497 3.47 -13.15 -1.03
C TYR A 497 2.90 -12.58 -2.33
N TYR A 498 1.58 -12.54 -2.45
CA TYR A 498 0.93 -12.06 -3.67
C TYR A 498 -0.47 -11.45 -3.42
N SER A 499 -0.96 -10.66 -4.38
CA SER A 499 -2.21 -9.88 -4.24
C SER A 499 -3.33 -10.25 -5.22
N THR A 500 -3.14 -11.22 -6.13
CA THR A 500 -4.14 -11.61 -7.14
C THR A 500 -5.42 -12.17 -6.55
N ASP A 501 -5.32 -12.85 -5.41
CA ASP A 501 -6.46 -13.44 -4.68
C ASP A 501 -7.04 -12.51 -3.60
N ASN A 502 -6.58 -11.26 -3.51
CA ASN A 502 -7.12 -10.35 -2.51
C ASN A 502 -8.58 -9.99 -2.78
N SER A 503 -9.32 -9.69 -1.72
CA SER A 503 -10.65 -9.11 -1.86
C SER A 503 -10.58 -7.63 -2.26
N ARG A 504 -11.61 -7.15 -2.96
CA ARG A 504 -11.85 -5.70 -3.15
C ARG A 504 -12.23 -4.99 -1.84
N VAL A 505 -12.66 -5.76 -0.83
CA VAL A 505 -12.92 -5.27 0.52
C VAL A 505 -11.64 -5.40 1.33
N TYR A 506 -11.15 -4.28 1.84
CA TYR A 506 -9.91 -4.19 2.58
C TYR A 506 -9.81 -5.24 3.70
N HIS A 507 -8.70 -6.01 3.71
CA HIS A 507 -8.36 -7.05 4.70
C HIS A 507 -9.45 -8.11 4.98
N ARG A 508 -10.46 -8.26 4.10
CA ARG A 508 -11.47 -9.32 4.24
C ARG A 508 -10.85 -10.72 4.33
N GLU A 509 -9.69 -10.88 3.73
CA GLU A 509 -8.92 -12.13 3.71
C GLU A 509 -7.60 -11.96 4.46
N GLU A 510 -7.03 -13.05 4.96
CA GLU A 510 -5.66 -13.07 5.48
C GLU A 510 -4.63 -12.96 4.35
N PRO A 511 -3.38 -12.53 4.65
CA PRO A 511 -2.30 -12.49 3.66
C PRO A 511 -2.13 -13.82 2.93
N LYS A 512 -1.92 -13.76 1.61
CA LYS A 512 -1.73 -14.94 0.75
C LYS A 512 -0.26 -15.11 0.41
N SER A 513 0.22 -16.35 0.52
CA SER A 513 1.59 -16.71 0.15
C SER A 513 1.68 -18.14 -0.36
N ILE A 514 2.77 -18.42 -1.06
CA ILE A 514 3.18 -19.77 -1.46
C ILE A 514 4.56 -20.00 -0.85
N GLU A 515 4.76 -21.15 -0.22
CA GLU A 515 6.09 -21.58 0.21
C GLU A 515 6.89 -22.01 -1.02
N VAL A 516 8.11 -21.48 -1.15
CA VAL A 516 8.98 -21.67 -2.30
C VAL A 516 10.15 -22.54 -1.87
N ASP A 517 10.30 -23.69 -2.51
CA ASP A 517 11.45 -24.57 -2.31
C ASP A 517 12.74 -23.88 -2.76
N ALA A 518 13.86 -24.19 -2.09
CA ALA A 518 15.15 -23.53 -2.33
C ALA A 518 15.60 -23.62 -3.80
N GLU A 519 15.30 -24.72 -4.49
CA GLU A 519 15.61 -24.95 -5.91
C GLU A 519 14.81 -24.04 -6.87
N HIS A 520 13.70 -23.46 -6.42
CA HIS A 520 12.84 -22.58 -7.23
C HIS A 520 13.06 -21.08 -6.96
N VAL A 521 13.79 -20.72 -5.89
CA VAL A 521 13.99 -19.33 -5.46
C VAL A 521 14.62 -18.48 -6.56
N ASP A 522 15.76 -18.91 -7.10
CA ASP A 522 16.51 -18.17 -8.13
C ASP A 522 15.66 -17.95 -9.40
N ALA A 523 14.79 -18.91 -9.75
CA ALA A 523 13.91 -18.80 -10.90
C ALA A 523 12.80 -17.76 -10.71
N ILE A 524 12.23 -17.68 -9.50
CA ILE A 524 11.22 -16.68 -9.16
C ILE A 524 11.86 -15.29 -9.12
N GLU A 525 13.03 -15.14 -8.50
CA GLU A 525 13.78 -13.87 -8.50
C GLU A 525 14.11 -13.42 -9.92
N TYR A 526 14.61 -14.32 -10.76
CA TYR A 526 14.89 -14.05 -12.17
C TYR A 526 13.64 -13.53 -12.91
N LEU A 527 12.49 -14.20 -12.75
CA LEU A 527 11.23 -13.78 -13.37
C LEU A 527 10.76 -12.41 -12.86
N LEU A 528 10.87 -12.13 -11.55
CA LEU A 528 10.51 -10.83 -10.96
C LEU A 528 11.38 -9.70 -11.52
N HIS A 529 12.68 -9.96 -11.71
CA HIS A 529 13.64 -9.00 -12.26
C HIS A 529 13.53 -8.81 -13.77
N CYS A 530 13.15 -9.85 -14.51
CA CYS A 530 12.97 -9.77 -15.97
C CYS A 530 11.69 -9.04 -16.38
N TYR A 531 10.69 -8.92 -15.50
CA TYR A 531 9.45 -8.21 -15.80
C TYR A 531 9.72 -6.79 -16.37
N PRO A 532 9.10 -6.41 -17.51
CA PRO A 532 7.98 -7.04 -18.22
C PRO A 532 8.40 -7.96 -19.39
N GLN A 533 9.69 -8.28 -19.52
CA GLN A 533 10.19 -9.09 -20.64
C GLN A 533 9.71 -10.54 -20.50
N TYR A 534 9.37 -11.13 -21.65
CA TYR A 534 9.14 -12.57 -21.71
C TYR A 534 10.47 -13.30 -21.77
N VAL A 535 10.55 -14.41 -21.05
CA VAL A 535 11.66 -15.35 -21.06
C VAL A 535 11.13 -16.75 -21.40
N THR A 536 11.95 -17.65 -21.92
CA THR A 536 11.52 -19.04 -22.13
C THR A 536 11.59 -19.82 -20.83
N VAL A 537 10.75 -20.83 -20.65
CA VAL A 537 10.83 -21.74 -19.49
C VAL A 537 12.23 -22.38 -19.39
N GLU A 538 12.83 -22.76 -20.52
CA GLU A 538 14.19 -23.34 -20.57
C GLU A 538 15.27 -22.41 -19.99
N SER A 539 15.06 -21.09 -20.07
CA SER A 539 16.02 -20.09 -19.56
C SER A 539 15.98 -19.87 -18.05
N LEU A 540 14.99 -20.46 -17.36
CA LEU A 540 14.90 -20.34 -15.90
C LEU A 540 16.13 -20.97 -15.22
N PRO A 541 16.71 -20.32 -14.21
CA PRO A 541 17.87 -20.80 -13.47
C PRO A 541 17.51 -21.91 -12.46
N CYS A 542 16.99 -23.03 -12.95
CA CYS A 542 16.89 -24.30 -12.18
C CYS A 542 17.86 -25.34 -12.75
N GLU A 543 18.14 -26.41 -11.97
CA GLU A 543 19.10 -27.45 -12.35
C GLU A 543 18.64 -28.27 -13.56
N ASP A 544 17.40 -28.74 -13.56
CA ASP A 544 16.84 -29.55 -14.63
C ASP A 544 15.58 -28.92 -15.26
N LEU A 545 15.03 -29.57 -16.29
CA LEU A 545 13.86 -29.06 -16.99
C LEU A 545 12.55 -29.28 -16.21
N ASP A 546 12.49 -30.30 -15.37
CA ASP A 546 11.29 -30.64 -14.60
C ASP A 546 11.03 -29.57 -13.54
N ASP A 547 12.09 -29.08 -12.87
CA ASP A 547 12.00 -27.96 -11.92
C ASP A 547 11.57 -26.67 -12.60
N LYS A 548 12.09 -26.38 -13.80
CA LYS A 548 11.71 -25.19 -14.58
C LYS A 548 10.23 -25.22 -14.97
N LEU A 549 9.73 -26.40 -15.37
CA LEU A 549 8.32 -26.59 -15.68
C LEU A 549 7.47 -26.54 -14.41
N ALA A 550 7.93 -27.10 -13.29
CA ALA A 550 7.23 -27.10 -12.01
C ALA A 550 7.00 -25.67 -11.51
N VAL A 551 8.05 -24.84 -11.44
CA VAL A 551 7.91 -23.44 -11.01
C VAL A 551 7.02 -22.64 -11.95
N ALA A 552 7.14 -22.83 -13.27
CA ALA A 552 6.33 -22.12 -14.26
C ALA A 552 4.84 -22.49 -14.15
N ASN A 553 4.53 -23.79 -14.02
CA ASN A 553 3.16 -24.27 -13.85
C ASN A 553 2.56 -23.81 -12.51
N MET A 554 3.31 -23.89 -11.41
CA MET A 554 2.86 -23.43 -10.10
C MET A 554 2.48 -21.94 -10.13
N LEU A 555 3.30 -21.08 -10.72
CA LEU A 555 3.00 -19.65 -10.83
C LEU A 555 1.82 -19.38 -11.79
N PHE A 556 1.71 -20.15 -12.88
CA PHE A 556 0.61 -20.03 -13.84
C PHE A 556 -0.74 -20.41 -13.20
N GLU A 557 -0.81 -21.57 -12.54
CA GLU A 557 -2.01 -22.06 -11.85
C GLU A 557 -2.49 -21.09 -10.76
N LYS A 558 -1.55 -20.40 -10.10
CA LYS A 558 -1.83 -19.37 -9.10
C LYS A 558 -2.24 -18.02 -9.69
N GLY A 559 -2.30 -17.90 -11.01
CA GLY A 559 -2.64 -16.66 -11.71
C GLY A 559 -1.58 -15.58 -11.57
N LEU A 560 -0.33 -15.95 -11.28
CA LEU A 560 0.80 -15.02 -11.12
C LEU A 560 1.62 -14.89 -12.41
N LEU A 561 1.45 -15.81 -13.36
CA LEU A 561 2.19 -15.89 -14.60
C LEU A 561 1.26 -15.80 -15.81
N ILE A 562 1.78 -15.28 -16.93
CA ILE A 562 1.12 -15.36 -18.24
C ILE A 562 2.09 -15.89 -19.30
N SER A 563 1.54 -16.51 -20.34
CA SER A 563 2.27 -16.94 -21.53
C SER A 563 2.07 -15.98 -22.70
N ARG A 564 3.08 -15.82 -23.56
CA ARG A 564 2.95 -15.01 -24.78
C ARG A 564 1.99 -15.66 -25.76
N GLU A 565 2.09 -16.97 -25.90
CA GLU A 565 1.20 -17.78 -26.70
C GLU A 565 -0.06 -18.10 -25.90
N ARG A 566 -1.21 -18.18 -26.56
CA ARG A 566 -2.41 -18.74 -25.94
C ARG A 566 -2.24 -20.24 -25.85
N LEU A 567 -2.26 -20.79 -24.63
CA LEU A 567 -2.11 -22.22 -24.44
C LEU A 567 -3.40 -22.94 -24.86
N ALA A 568 -3.25 -23.92 -25.74
CA ALA A 568 -4.35 -24.77 -26.19
C ALA A 568 -4.51 -25.97 -25.24
N PRO A 569 -5.75 -26.43 -25.00
CA PRO A 569 -5.96 -27.65 -24.25
C PRO A 569 -5.44 -28.86 -25.03
N ILE A 570 -4.79 -29.78 -24.33
CA ILE A 570 -4.38 -31.06 -24.88
C ILE A 570 -5.61 -31.98 -24.89
N PRO A 571 -5.95 -32.63 -26.03
CA PRO A 571 -7.04 -33.59 -26.08
C PRO A 571 -6.78 -34.72 -25.08
N CYS A 572 -7.74 -34.99 -24.19
CA CYS A 572 -7.67 -36.17 -23.33
C CYS A 572 -7.64 -37.42 -24.23
N SER A 573 -6.60 -38.24 -24.11
CA SER A 573 -6.48 -39.51 -24.83
C SER A 573 -7.63 -40.45 -24.40
N GLY A 574 -8.68 -40.50 -25.21
CA GLY A 574 -9.94 -41.22 -24.93
C GLY A 574 -11.17 -40.65 -25.64
N GLU A 575 -11.08 -39.53 -26.36
CA GLU A 575 -12.22 -38.88 -27.04
C GLU A 575 -12.48 -39.33 -28.49
N ASN A 576 -11.86 -40.42 -28.93
CA ASN A 576 -12.24 -41.12 -30.16
C ASN A 576 -12.81 -42.49 -29.79
N GLU A 577 -14.05 -42.53 -29.30
CA GLU A 577 -14.94 -43.70 -29.38
C GLU A 577 -16.41 -43.30 -29.36
#